data_AF-A0A958M182-F1
#
_entry.id   AF-A0A958M182-F1
#
_cell.length_a   1.000
_cell.length_b   1.000
_cell.length_c   1.000
_cell.angle_alpha   90.00
_cell.angle_beta   90.00
_cell.angle_gamma   90.00
#
_symmetry.space_group_name_H-M   'P 1'
#
loop_
_entity.id
_entity.type
_entity.pdbx_description
1 polymer ?
#
loop_
_entity_poly.entity_id
_entity_poly.type
_entity_poly.pdbx_seq_one_letter_code
_entity_poly.pdbx_strand_id
1 'polypeptide(L)'
;STSTESIEERDEEIAVLKTNPAKHKTELCKNLSETGRCRYNQKCRFAHGAHELVTVPHIRTFRKKKCNGFWQKGCCSYGMRCQFSHD
;
A
#
# COMPACT_ATOMS: atom_id res chain seq x y z
N SER A 1 5.01 -14.41 33.04
CA SER A 1 5.18 -12.95 33.07
C SER A 1 4.57 -12.37 31.82
N THR A 2 3.69 -11.41 32.03
CA THR A 2 2.55 -11.03 31.20
C THR A 2 2.95 -10.30 29.92
N SER A 3 2.66 -10.88 28.76
CA SER A 3 2.76 -10.22 27.44
C SER A 3 1.36 -9.93 26.92
N THR A 4 0.69 -8.94 27.52
CA THR A 4 -0.65 -8.50 27.12
C THR A 4 -0.71 -6.98 26.93
N GLU A 5 0.38 -6.37 26.46
CA GLU A 5 0.43 -4.94 26.11
C GLU A 5 0.39 -4.74 24.58
N SER A 6 -0.65 -5.16 23.85
CA SER A 6 -0.50 -5.17 22.37
C SER A 6 -1.72 -4.99 21.46
N ILE A 7 -2.96 -4.80 21.93
CA ILE A 7 -4.10 -4.90 20.99
C ILE A 7 -5.02 -3.67 20.96
N GLU A 8 -5.15 -2.90 22.04
CA GLU A 8 -6.19 -1.86 22.11
C GLU A 8 -5.71 -0.44 21.77
N GLU A 9 -4.44 -0.09 22.03
CA GLU A 9 -3.93 1.27 21.78
C GLU A 9 -3.58 1.55 20.30
N ARG A 10 -3.52 0.51 19.45
CA ARG A 10 -3.16 0.63 18.02
C ARG A 10 -4.34 0.90 17.09
N ASP A 11 -5.57 0.88 17.60
CA ASP A 11 -6.77 1.02 16.77
C ASP A 11 -7.08 2.49 16.46
N GLU A 12 -6.68 3.42 17.33
CA GLU A 12 -6.91 4.86 17.16
C GLU A 12 -6.01 5.47 16.06
N GLU A 13 -4.79 4.96 15.86
CA GLU A 13 -3.89 5.36 14.78
C GLU A 13 -4.37 4.87 13.39
N ILE A 14 -5.06 3.72 13.35
CA ILE A 14 -5.61 3.12 12.12
C ILE A 14 -6.83 3.91 11.60
N ALA A 15 -7.58 4.55 12.48
CA ALA A 15 -8.78 5.31 12.11
C ALA A 15 -8.45 6.60 11.33
N VAL A 16 -7.29 7.21 11.56
CA VAL A 16 -6.87 8.45 10.89
C VAL A 16 -6.61 8.23 9.39
N LEU A 17 -6.09 7.06 8.99
CA LEU A 17 -5.84 6.71 7.57
C LEU A 17 -7.09 6.25 6.79
N LYS A 18 -8.22 6.02 7.46
CA LYS A 18 -9.47 5.57 6.80
C LYS A 18 -10.23 6.73 6.15
N THR A 19 -9.83 7.98 6.39
CA THR A 19 -10.30 9.11 5.60
C THR A 19 -9.55 9.08 4.26
N ASN A 20 -10.24 8.66 3.20
CA ASN A 20 -9.71 8.51 1.86
C ASN A 20 -9.87 9.82 1.06
N PRO A 21 -8.83 10.67 0.99
CA PRO A 21 -8.55 11.45 -0.20
C PRO A 21 -7.35 10.82 -0.92
N ALA A 22 -7.66 9.91 -1.84
CA ALA A 22 -6.87 9.50 -3.00
C ALA A 22 -5.43 8.99 -2.76
N LYS A 23 -5.17 7.77 -3.25
CA LYS A 23 -3.83 7.24 -3.59
C LYS A 23 -3.16 8.07 -4.71
N HIS A 24 -3.02 9.37 -4.51
CA HIS A 24 -2.48 10.31 -5.47
C HIS A 24 -0.99 10.46 -5.20
N LYS A 25 -0.18 10.20 -6.22
CA LYS A 25 1.28 10.29 -6.20
C LYS A 25 1.95 9.43 -5.12
N THR A 26 1.37 8.28 -4.79
CA THR A 26 1.93 7.31 -3.82
C THR A 26 2.89 6.29 -4.43
N GLU A 27 2.93 6.21 -5.77
CA GLU A 27 3.83 5.38 -6.56
C GLU A 27 4.43 6.23 -7.68
N LEU A 28 5.66 5.91 -8.12
CA LEU A 28 6.32 6.58 -9.23
C LEU A 28 5.64 6.28 -10.58
N CYS A 29 5.62 7.27 -11.46
CA CYS A 29 5.05 7.15 -12.80
C CYS A 29 5.96 6.32 -13.70
N LYS A 30 5.52 5.09 -13.99
CA LYS A 30 6.28 4.17 -14.87
C LYS A 30 6.54 4.73 -16.27
N ASN A 31 5.55 5.40 -16.86
CA ASN A 31 5.71 5.99 -18.21
C ASN A 31 6.81 7.05 -18.21
N LEU A 32 6.86 7.91 -17.19
CA LEU A 32 7.93 8.90 -17.09
C LEU A 32 9.29 8.23 -16.81
N SER A 33 9.34 7.23 -15.93
CA SER A 33 10.60 6.55 -15.61
C SER A 33 11.18 5.76 -16.78
N GLU A 34 10.33 5.15 -17.60
CA GLU A 34 10.76 4.29 -18.72
C GLU A 34 10.99 5.08 -20.00
N THR A 35 10.12 6.04 -20.32
CA THR A 35 10.16 6.75 -21.61
C THR A 35 10.65 8.20 -21.49
N GLY A 36 10.87 8.70 -20.27
CA GLY A 36 11.17 10.11 -20.01
C GLY A 36 9.98 11.05 -20.21
N ARG A 37 8.80 10.55 -20.64
CA ARG A 37 7.63 11.38 -20.92
C ARG A 37 6.33 10.78 -20.37
N CYS A 38 5.51 11.61 -19.73
CA CYS A 38 4.17 11.22 -19.28
C CYS A 38 3.10 11.96 -20.08
N ARG A 39 2.13 11.23 -20.65
CA ARG A 39 0.99 11.83 -21.40
C ARG A 39 0.02 12.62 -20.51
N TYR A 40 0.04 12.37 -19.21
CA TYR A 40 -0.89 12.97 -18.24
C TYR A 40 -0.35 14.25 -17.59
N ASN A 41 0.93 14.59 -17.77
CA ASN A 41 1.57 15.78 -17.21
C ASN A 41 1.19 15.98 -15.72
N GLN A 42 0.78 17.18 -15.33
CA GLN A 42 0.39 17.53 -13.96
C GLN A 42 -0.89 16.83 -13.46
N LYS A 43 -1.66 16.21 -14.35
CA LYS A 43 -2.84 15.41 -13.99
C LYS A 43 -2.49 13.94 -13.69
N CYS A 44 -1.21 13.58 -13.76
CA CYS A 44 -0.76 12.23 -13.45
C CYS A 44 -1.02 11.92 -11.98
N ARG A 45 -1.71 10.80 -11.72
CA ARG A 45 -1.95 10.29 -10.36
C ARG A 45 -0.71 9.60 -9.76
N PHE A 46 0.38 9.53 -10.49
CA PHE A 46 1.64 8.93 -10.07
C PHE A 46 2.71 10.02 -10.00
N ALA A 47 3.67 9.86 -9.11
CA ALA A 47 4.73 10.85 -8.90
C ALA A 47 5.73 10.85 -10.07
N HIS A 48 6.06 12.01 -10.59
CA HIS A 48 7.09 12.22 -11.62
C HIS A 48 8.51 12.35 -11.05
N GLY A 49 8.65 12.29 -9.73
CA GLY A 49 9.93 12.20 -9.04
C GLY A 49 9.71 11.99 -7.55
N ALA A 50 10.81 11.80 -6.81
CA ALA A 50 10.75 11.61 -5.36
C ALA A 50 10.10 12.81 -4.63
N HIS A 51 10.23 14.03 -5.17
CA HIS A 51 9.62 15.25 -4.63
C HIS A 51 8.09 15.25 -4.67
N GLU A 52 7.50 14.49 -5.59
CA GLU A 52 6.05 14.31 -5.71
C GLU A 52 5.57 13.05 -4.99
N LEU A 53 6.48 12.16 -4.59
CA LEU A 53 6.13 10.86 -4.04
C LEU A 53 5.66 10.99 -2.60
N VAL A 54 4.37 10.76 -2.39
CA VAL A 54 3.74 10.76 -1.08
C VAL A 54 3.98 9.40 -0.43
N THR A 55 4.84 9.37 0.59
CA THR A 55 5.04 8.19 1.44
C THR A 55 3.84 8.03 2.37
N VAL A 56 2.89 7.20 1.98
CA VAL A 56 1.84 6.77 2.91
C VAL A 56 2.47 5.73 3.84
N PRO A 57 2.41 5.91 5.17
CA PRO A 57 2.86 4.89 6.09
C PRO A 57 2.09 3.60 5.79
N HIS A 58 2.81 2.59 5.27
CA HIS A 58 2.23 1.30 4.96
C HIS A 58 2.04 0.55 6.27
N ILE A 59 0.97 0.88 6.98
CA ILE A 59 0.59 0.13 8.18
C ILE A 59 0.27 -1.29 7.72
N ARG A 60 1.18 -2.20 8.01
CA ARG A 60 0.98 -3.64 7.75
C ARG A 60 -0.03 -4.11 8.78
N THR A 61 -1.32 -3.90 8.47
CA THR A 61 -2.40 -4.49 9.23
C THR A 61 -2.19 -5.99 9.23
N PHE A 62 -2.34 -6.59 10.41
CA PHE A 62 -2.17 -8.02 10.56
C PHE A 62 -3.18 -8.74 9.65
N ARG A 63 -2.69 -9.55 8.72
CA ARG A 63 -3.51 -10.16 7.68
C ARG A 63 -4.27 -11.37 8.24
N LYS A 64 -5.43 -11.11 8.83
CA LYS A 64 -6.26 -12.14 9.50
C LYS A 64 -6.80 -13.22 8.56
N LYS A 65 -6.99 -12.92 7.26
CA LYS A 65 -7.54 -13.86 6.27
C LYS A 65 -6.46 -14.33 5.29
N LYS A 66 -6.43 -15.63 4.98
CA LYS A 66 -5.52 -16.24 4.01
C LYS A 66 -5.82 -15.79 2.58
N CYS A 67 -4.78 -15.61 1.77
CA CYS A 67 -4.94 -15.31 0.35
C CYS A 67 -5.25 -16.60 -0.41
N ASN A 68 -6.48 -16.73 -0.91
CA ASN A 68 -6.88 -17.91 -1.67
C ASN A 68 -6.02 -18.10 -2.94
N GLY A 69 -5.67 -17.02 -3.64
CA GLY A 69 -4.83 -17.11 -4.84
C GLY A 69 -3.46 -17.73 -4.55
N PHE A 70 -2.81 -17.25 -3.49
CA PHE A 70 -1.53 -17.79 -3.05
C PHE A 70 -1.67 -19.23 -2.53
N TRP A 71 -2.65 -19.50 -1.67
CA TRP A 71 -2.84 -20.83 -1.08
C TRP A 71 -3.33 -21.91 -2.07
N GLN A 72 -4.04 -21.54 -3.14
CA GLN A 72 -4.52 -22.49 -4.15
C GLN A 72 -3.57 -22.64 -5.34
N LYS A 73 -2.88 -21.57 -5.74
CA LYS A 73 -2.07 -21.55 -6.97
C LYS A 73 -0.57 -21.40 -6.71
N GLY A 74 -0.16 -21.18 -5.46
CA GLY A 74 1.23 -20.88 -5.09
C GLY A 74 1.70 -19.47 -5.49
N CYS A 75 0.86 -18.67 -6.16
CA CYS A 75 1.22 -17.34 -6.63
C CYS A 75 0.07 -16.34 -6.48
N CYS A 76 0.41 -15.08 -6.20
CA CYS A 76 -0.57 -14.00 -6.06
C CYS A 76 -0.22 -12.85 -7.00
N SER A 77 -1.13 -12.51 -7.91
CA SER A 77 -0.99 -11.40 -8.87
C SER A 77 -0.87 -10.03 -8.18
N TYR A 78 -1.31 -9.92 -6.93
CA TYR A 78 -1.19 -8.69 -6.14
C TYR A 78 0.15 -8.54 -5.41
N GLY A 79 0.94 -9.62 -5.31
CA GLY A 79 2.27 -9.61 -4.67
C GLY A 79 2.26 -9.00 -3.27
N MET A 80 3.20 -8.10 -3.01
CA MET A 80 3.35 -7.40 -1.72
C MET A 80 2.15 -6.51 -1.37
N ARG A 81 1.37 -6.09 -2.38
CA ARG A 81 0.16 -5.26 -2.22
C ARG A 81 -1.08 -6.07 -1.86
N CYS A 82 -0.97 -7.40 -1.76
CA CYS A 82 -2.09 -8.24 -1.34
C CYS A 82 -2.50 -7.91 0.10
N GLN A 83 -3.80 -7.82 0.36
CA GLN A 83 -4.33 -7.52 1.70
C GLN A 83 -4.52 -8.79 2.57
N PHE A 84 -4.20 -9.97 2.03
CA PHE A 84 -4.43 -11.28 2.64
C PHE A 84 -3.11 -12.02 2.91
N SER A 85 -3.10 -12.95 3.88
CA SER A 85 -1.87 -13.65 4.29
C SER A 85 -1.30 -14.54 3.18
N HIS A 86 0.01 -14.47 2.97
CA HIS A 86 0.81 -15.36 2.10
C HIS A 86 1.79 -16.23 2.93
N ASP A 87 1.64 -16.21 4.25
CA ASP A 87 2.38 -17.05 5.19
C ASP A 87 1.66 -18.39 5.37
#